data_AF-A0A3C0G8F0-F1
#
_entry.id   AF-A0A3C0G8F0-F1
#
_cell.length_a   1.000
_cell.length_b   1.000
_cell.length_c   1.000
_cell.angle_alpha   90.00
_cell.angle_beta   90.00
_cell.angle_gamma   90.00
#
_symmetry.space_group_name_H-M   'P 1'
#
loop_
_entity.id
_entity.type
_entity.pdbx_description
1 polymer ?
#
loop_
_entity_poly.entity_id
_entity_poly.type
_entity_poly.pdbx_seq_one_letter_code
_entity_poly.pdbx_strand_id
1 'polypeptide(L)'
;MLIPPHNKDAEESLLSCCINGGEQFIFEKVNKSIVTEDFYCEEHQQIWDSLCELSESNKAIDIVTVTEVAKCKNDDLIDIIIHLPSRSNMIVSEYVDIIKNKAKLRVLRREYMMALEKIEKGSAPDDIMNDVNVELDKFKPLVKN
;
A
#
# COMPACT_ATOMS: atom_id res chain seq x y z
N MET A 1 4.57 -9.73 -20.66
CA MET A 1 4.62 -9.99 -19.21
C MET A 1 3.31 -9.52 -18.61
N LEU A 2 2.68 -10.27 -17.70
CA LEU A 2 1.41 -9.86 -17.08
C LEU A 2 1.68 -8.76 -16.04
N ILE A 3 1.08 -7.58 -16.24
CA ILE A 3 1.17 -6.47 -15.28
C ILE A 3 0.60 -6.95 -13.93
N PRO A 4 1.32 -6.77 -12.81
CA PRO A 4 0.81 -7.17 -11.49
C PRO A 4 -0.53 -6.51 -11.16
N PRO A 5 -1.41 -7.17 -10.38
CA PRO A 5 -2.67 -6.59 -9.94
C PRO A 5 -2.48 -5.26 -9.22
N HIS A 6 -3.12 -4.21 -9.73
CA HIS A 6 -3.08 -2.86 -9.18
C HIS A 6 -4.36 -2.10 -9.51
N ASN A 7 -4.55 -0.94 -8.87
CA ASN A 7 -5.56 0.05 -9.23
C ASN A 7 -4.98 1.43 -8.92
N LYS A 8 -4.38 2.06 -9.94
CA LYS A 8 -3.70 3.34 -9.78
C LYS A 8 -4.65 4.43 -9.31
N ASP A 9 -5.86 4.47 -9.88
CA ASP A 9 -6.88 5.45 -9.51
C ASP A 9 -7.25 5.35 -8.02
N ALA A 10 -7.35 4.14 -7.46
CA ALA A 10 -7.63 3.96 -6.04
C ALA A 10 -6.47 4.43 -5.15
N GLU A 11 -5.22 4.17 -5.55
CA GLU A 11 -4.03 4.64 -4.83
C GLU A 11 -3.95 6.17 -4.84
N GLU A 12 -4.07 6.80 -6.00
CA GLU A 12 -4.07 8.26 -6.14
C GLU A 12 -5.23 8.91 -5.36
N SER A 13 -6.40 8.28 -5.39
CA SER A 13 -7.57 8.76 -4.64
C SER A 13 -7.34 8.70 -3.14
N LEU A 14 -6.76 7.61 -2.63
CA LEU A 14 -6.47 7.45 -1.21
C LEU A 14 -5.42 8.47 -0.75
N LEU A 15 -4.34 8.63 -1.52
CA LEU A 15 -3.30 9.63 -1.24
C LEU A 15 -3.88 11.04 -1.23
N SER A 16 -4.70 11.40 -2.23
CA SER A 16 -5.38 12.70 -2.24
C SER A 16 -6.25 12.89 -0.99
N CYS A 17 -7.03 11.88 -0.58
CA CYS A 17 -7.88 12.03 0.61
C CYS A 17 -7.05 12.26 1.88
N CYS A 18 -5.86 11.65 1.99
CA CYS A 18 -4.99 11.84 3.14
C CYS A 18 -4.28 13.20 3.13
N ILE A 19 -3.90 13.72 1.96
CA ILE A 19 -3.14 14.97 1.81
C ILE A 19 -4.06 16.19 1.75
N ASN A 20 -5.11 16.13 0.91
CA ASN A 20 -6.00 17.26 0.62
C ASN A 20 -7.21 17.33 1.56
N GLY A 21 -7.48 16.26 2.32
CA GLY A 21 -8.60 16.20 3.25
C GLY A 21 -8.49 17.20 4.41
N GLY A 22 -7.32 17.81 4.63
CA GLY A 22 -7.07 18.82 5.68
C GLY A 22 -7.29 18.32 7.12
N GLU A 23 -7.66 17.06 7.27
CA GLU A 23 -8.02 16.43 8.53
C GLU A 23 -7.06 15.26 8.78
N GLN A 24 -6.08 15.48 9.65
CA GLN A 24 -5.15 14.45 10.13
C GLN A 24 -5.86 13.15 10.56
N PHE A 25 -7.11 13.26 11.05
CA PHE A 25 -8.00 12.15 11.38
C PHE A 25 -8.21 11.15 10.23
N ILE A 26 -8.25 11.59 8.97
CA ILE A 26 -8.46 10.70 7.82
C ILE A 26 -7.27 9.75 7.70
N PHE A 27 -6.05 10.28 7.74
CA PHE A 27 -4.84 9.47 7.70
C PHE A 27 -4.78 8.50 8.90
N GLU A 28 -5.01 9.00 10.12
CA GLU A 28 -4.98 8.16 11.34
C GLU A 28 -5.99 7.01 11.32
N LYS A 29 -7.14 7.21 10.68
CA LYS A 29 -8.15 6.17 10.48
C LYS A 29 -7.65 5.10 9.51
N VAL A 30 -7.00 5.50 8.43
CA VAL A 30 -6.58 4.58 7.35
C VAL A 30 -5.29 3.85 7.65
N ASN A 31 -4.32 4.51 8.29
CA ASN A 31 -3.00 3.95 8.59
C ASN A 31 -3.05 2.68 9.47
N LYS A 32 -4.20 2.40 10.10
CA LYS A 32 -4.44 1.14 10.82
C LYS A 32 -4.78 -0.05 9.93
N SER A 33 -5.15 0.21 8.67
CA SER A 33 -5.74 -0.78 7.76
C SER A 33 -4.86 -1.12 6.56
N ILE A 34 -4.03 -0.17 6.13
CA ILE A 34 -3.17 -0.26 4.95
C ILE A 34 -1.72 0.01 5.34
N VAL A 35 -0.78 -0.68 4.71
CA VAL A 35 0.66 -0.48 4.86
C VAL A 35 1.29 -0.07 3.55
N THR A 36 2.53 0.44 3.59
CA THR A 36 3.27 0.89 2.40
C THR A 36 3.27 -0.16 1.29
N GLU A 37 3.55 -1.42 1.61
CA GLU A 37 3.67 -2.52 0.64
C GLU A 37 2.33 -2.87 -0.06
N ASP A 38 1.19 -2.38 0.46
CA ASP A 38 -0.10 -2.54 -0.19
C ASP A 38 -0.23 -1.69 -1.46
N PHE A 39 0.55 -0.62 -1.61
CA PHE A 39 0.62 0.18 -2.85
C PHE A 39 1.44 -0.56 -3.92
N TYR A 40 0.99 -0.51 -5.17
CA TYR A 40 1.72 -1.08 -6.29
C TYR A 40 2.79 -0.15 -6.83
N CYS A 41 2.47 1.13 -6.99
CA CYS A 41 3.40 2.12 -7.53
C CYS A 41 4.45 2.49 -6.48
N GLU A 42 5.72 2.45 -6.86
CA GLU A 42 6.85 2.78 -5.97
C GLU A 42 6.76 4.23 -5.50
N GLU A 43 6.36 5.14 -6.38
CA GLU A 43 6.18 6.54 -6.05
C GLU A 43 5.06 6.73 -5.02
N HIS A 44 3.99 5.94 -5.11
CA HIS A 44 2.91 5.97 -4.13
C HIS A 44 3.33 5.38 -2.78
N GLN A 45 4.20 4.36 -2.78
CA GLN A 45 4.83 3.84 -1.55
C GLN A 45 5.64 4.93 -0.86
N GLN A 46 6.50 5.64 -1.60
CA GLN A 46 7.33 6.72 -1.07
C GLN A 46 6.49 7.90 -0.53
N ILE A 47 5.38 8.23 -1.20
CA ILE A 47 4.43 9.22 -0.69
C ILE A 47 3.78 8.73 0.60
N TRP A 48 3.30 7.48 0.65
CA TRP A 48 2.70 6.90 1.85
C TRP A 48 3.66 6.89 3.04
N ASP A 49 4.91 6.48 2.84
CA ASP A 49 5.96 6.53 3.87
C ASP A 49 6.18 7.95 4.39
N SER A 50 6.07 8.96 3.53
CA SER A 50 6.21 10.37 3.94
C SER A 50 5.03 10.80 4.83
N LEU A 51 3.82 10.29 4.59
CA LEU A 51 2.68 10.50 5.48
C LEU A 51 2.90 9.84 6.85
N CYS A 52 3.41 8.60 6.86
CA CYS A 52 3.76 7.89 8.09
C CYS A 52 4.79 8.67 8.92
N GLU A 53 5.87 9.14 8.29
CA GLU A 53 6.94 9.91 8.96
C GLU A 53 6.42 11.22 9.58
N LEU A 54 5.55 11.93 8.86
CA LEU A 54 4.90 13.14 9.38
C LEU A 54 4.01 12.82 10.58
N SER A 55 3.21 11.76 10.49
CA SER A 55 2.34 11.32 11.58
C SER A 55 3.13 10.91 12.83
N GLU A 56 4.22 10.15 12.66
CA GLU A 56 5.10 9.73 13.76
C GLU A 56 5.78 10.94 14.43
N SER A 57 6.09 11.96 13.64
CA SER A 57 6.67 13.22 14.11
C SER A 57 5.63 14.20 14.68
N ASN A 58 4.35 13.83 14.76
CA ASN A 58 3.22 14.72 15.11
C ASN A 58 3.21 16.03 14.29
N LYS A 59 3.62 15.96 13.01
CA LYS A 59 3.56 17.08 12.08
C LYS A 59 2.24 17.04 11.33
N ALA A 60 1.76 18.23 10.93
CA ALA A 60 0.59 18.35 10.07
C ALA A 60 0.83 17.62 8.74
N ILE A 61 -0.22 16.97 8.23
CA ILE A 61 -0.23 16.31 6.93
C ILE A 61 -1.03 17.21 5.98
N ASP A 62 -0.32 17.88 5.08
CA ASP A 62 -0.88 18.68 4.00
C ASP A 62 0.08 18.66 2.80
N ILE A 63 -0.36 19.22 1.67
CA ILE A 63 0.44 19.19 0.43
C ILE A 63 1.85 19.79 0.60
N VAL A 64 2.01 20.82 1.42
CA VAL A 64 3.30 21.50 1.63
C VAL A 64 4.20 20.64 2.51
N THR A 65 3.68 20.13 3.63
CA THR A 65 4.50 19.30 4.53
C THR A 65 4.90 17.97 3.90
N VAL A 66 4.00 17.37 3.11
CA VAL A 66 4.25 16.10 2.43
C VAL A 66 5.27 16.28 1.31
N THR A 67 5.17 17.33 0.50
CA THR A 67 6.17 17.60 -0.55
C THR A 67 7.55 17.91 0.04
N GLU A 68 7.62 18.59 1.18
CA GLU A 68 8.88 18.88 1.88
C GLU A 68 9.60 17.61 2.36
N VAL A 69 8.85 16.60 2.81
CA VAL A 69 9.41 15.29 3.19
C VAL A 69 9.71 14.44 1.95
N ALA A 70 8.78 14.39 1.00
CA ALA A 70 8.89 13.56 -0.20
C ALA A 70 10.07 13.96 -1.10
N LYS A 71 10.36 15.27 -1.26
CA LYS A 71 11.50 15.74 -2.06
C LYS A 71 12.85 15.23 -1.54
N CYS A 72 12.97 14.97 -0.23
CA CYS A 72 14.19 14.40 0.34
C CYS A 72 14.43 12.95 -0.10
N LYS A 73 13.37 12.27 -0.58
CA LYS A 73 13.40 10.90 -1.10
C LYS A 73 13.58 10.89 -2.62
N ASN A 74 12.76 11.69 -3.32
CA ASN A 74 12.80 11.82 -4.77
C ASN A 74 12.07 13.10 -5.22
N ASP A 75 12.73 13.96 -6.00
CA ASP A 75 12.19 15.22 -6.50
C ASP A 75 10.97 15.02 -7.43
N ASP A 76 10.90 13.89 -8.15
CA ASP A 76 9.80 13.59 -9.07
C ASP A 76 8.46 13.37 -8.34
N LEU A 77 8.48 13.09 -7.03
CA LEU A 77 7.27 12.92 -6.23
C LEU A 77 6.46 14.21 -6.09
N ILE A 78 7.12 15.37 -6.21
CA ILE A 78 6.45 16.67 -6.10
C ILE A 78 5.39 16.81 -7.20
N ASP A 79 5.74 16.46 -8.44
CA ASP A 79 4.83 16.53 -9.58
C ASP A 79 3.63 15.59 -9.38
N ILE A 80 3.90 14.37 -8.93
CA ILE A 80 2.87 13.36 -8.64
C ILE A 80 1.90 13.87 -7.57
N ILE A 81 2.41 14.39 -6.44
CA ILE A 81 1.58 14.90 -5.33
C ILE A 81 0.69 16.06 -5.79
N ILE A 82 1.25 17.01 -6.55
CA ILE A 82 0.52 18.19 -7.05
C ILE A 82 -0.59 17.79 -8.05
N HIS A 83 -0.36 16.72 -8.81
CA HIS A 83 -1.31 16.22 -9.81
C HIS A 83 -2.30 15.18 -9.29
N LEU A 84 -2.28 14.85 -7.99
CA LEU A 84 -3.28 13.95 -7.41
C LEU A 84 -4.71 14.48 -7.62
N PRO A 85 -5.67 13.59 -7.96
CA PRO A 85 -7.03 14.01 -8.25
C PRO A 85 -7.69 14.56 -7.00
N SER A 86 -8.25 15.79 -7.06
CA SER A 86 -8.98 16.35 -5.93
C SER A 86 -10.25 15.54 -5.65
N ARG A 87 -10.19 14.71 -4.59
CA ARG A 87 -11.32 13.90 -4.12
C ARG A 87 -11.66 14.21 -2.67
N SER A 88 -12.89 14.65 -2.43
CA SER A 88 -13.42 14.96 -1.10
C SER A 88 -14.11 13.74 -0.48
N ASN A 89 -13.56 13.24 0.64
CA ASN A 89 -14.10 12.50 1.80
C ASN A 89 -15.14 11.36 1.64
N MET A 90 -15.80 11.19 0.52
CA MET A 90 -16.71 10.07 0.30
C MET A 90 -15.88 8.90 -0.21
N ILE A 91 -15.76 7.87 0.64
CA ILE A 91 -15.35 6.50 0.29
C ILE A 91 -13.85 6.14 0.43
N VAL A 92 -13.15 6.71 1.42
CA VAL A 92 -11.78 6.30 1.76
C VAL A 92 -11.67 4.78 2.05
N SER A 93 -12.68 4.18 2.68
CA SER A 93 -12.70 2.75 2.98
C SER A 93 -12.74 1.85 1.75
N GLU A 94 -13.47 2.22 0.68
CA GLU A 94 -13.48 1.38 -0.53
C GLU A 94 -12.14 1.46 -1.27
N TYR A 95 -11.47 2.63 -1.27
CA TYR A 95 -10.13 2.72 -1.84
C TYR A 95 -9.15 1.80 -1.11
N VAL A 96 -9.18 1.80 0.22
CA VAL A 96 -8.40 0.86 1.03
C VAL A 96 -8.71 -0.59 0.66
N ASP A 97 -9.98 -0.97 0.60
CA ASP A 97 -10.38 -2.34 0.26
C ASP A 97 -9.91 -2.75 -1.15
N ILE A 98 -10.02 -1.84 -2.13
CA ILE A 98 -9.52 -2.06 -3.49
C ILE A 98 -8.02 -2.31 -3.45
N ILE A 99 -7.24 -1.43 -2.83
CA ILE A 99 -5.77 -1.53 -2.80
C ILE A 99 -5.35 -2.82 -2.09
N LYS A 100 -5.93 -3.14 -0.93
CA LYS A 100 -5.66 -4.38 -0.20
C LYS A 100 -5.99 -5.62 -1.00
N ASN A 101 -7.10 -5.63 -1.73
CA ASN A 101 -7.43 -6.78 -2.58
C ASN A 101 -6.41 -6.96 -3.70
N LYS A 102 -5.90 -5.87 -4.28
CA LYS A 102 -4.81 -5.95 -5.27
C LYS A 102 -3.51 -6.42 -4.63
N ALA A 103 -3.15 -5.92 -3.46
CA ALA A 103 -1.97 -6.35 -2.70
C ALA A 103 -2.00 -7.85 -2.39
N LYS A 104 -3.14 -8.36 -1.89
CA LYS A 104 -3.37 -9.79 -1.67
C LYS A 104 -3.12 -10.62 -2.93
N LEU A 105 -3.65 -10.19 -4.08
CA LEU A 105 -3.43 -10.88 -5.35
C LEU A 105 -1.96 -10.85 -5.78
N ARG A 106 -1.22 -9.76 -5.51
CA ARG A 106 0.22 -9.69 -5.76
C ARG A 106 1.00 -10.68 -4.90
N VAL A 107 0.68 -10.77 -3.61
CA VAL A 107 1.32 -11.73 -2.69
C VAL A 107 1.01 -13.16 -3.12
N LEU A 108 -0.25 -13.51 -3.35
CA LEU A 108 -0.62 -14.85 -3.84
C LEU A 108 0.15 -15.24 -5.09
N ARG A 109 0.19 -14.35 -6.09
CA ARG A 109 0.96 -14.59 -7.32
C ARG A 109 2.43 -14.85 -7.01
N ARG A 110 3.06 -14.05 -6.15
CA ARG A 110 4.47 -14.21 -5.76
C ARG A 110 4.71 -15.56 -5.10
N GLU A 111 3.91 -15.93 -4.12
CA GLU A 111 4.07 -17.19 -3.39
C GLU A 111 3.92 -18.40 -4.30
N TYR A 112 2.91 -18.42 -5.16
CA TYR A 112 2.74 -19.51 -6.12
C TYR A 112 3.87 -19.57 -7.16
N MET A 113 4.43 -18.43 -7.59
CA MET A 113 5.60 -18.41 -8.47
C MET A 113 6.85 -18.97 -7.76
N MET A 114 7.09 -18.60 -6.50
CA MET A 114 8.20 -19.14 -5.70
C MET A 114 8.03 -20.63 -5.43
N ALA A 115 6.81 -21.10 -5.18
CA ALA A 115 6.51 -22.51 -5.02
C ALA A 115 6.82 -23.30 -6.30
N LEU A 116 6.43 -22.80 -7.47
CA LEU A 116 6.76 -23.41 -8.76
C LEU A 116 8.27 -23.52 -8.97
N GLU A 117 9.03 -22.45 -8.69
CA GLU A 117 10.48 -22.46 -8.79
C GLU A 117 11.13 -23.51 -7.85
N LYS A 118 10.60 -23.66 -6.63
CA LYS A 118 11.09 -24.67 -5.68
C LYS A 118 10.79 -26.10 -6.11
N ILE A 119 9.64 -26.33 -6.74
CA ILE A 119 9.27 -27.63 -7.35
C ILE A 119 10.28 -27.98 -8.45
N GLU A 120 10.60 -27.04 -9.34
CA GLU A 120 11.56 -27.24 -10.42
C GLU A 120 12.98 -27.55 -9.88
N LYS A 121 13.34 -26.96 -8.74
CA LYS A 121 14.61 -27.23 -8.05
C LYS A 121 14.62 -28.53 -7.24
N GLY A 122 13.49 -29.25 -7.14
CA GLY A 122 13.39 -30.50 -6.39
C GLY A 122 13.41 -30.32 -4.87
N SER A 123 12.91 -29.18 -4.35
CA SER A 123 12.81 -28.93 -2.91
C SER A 123 11.78 -29.87 -2.25
N ALA A 124 11.91 -30.12 -0.94
CA ALA A 124 11.00 -31.02 -0.24
C ALA A 124 9.56 -30.46 -0.22
N PRO A 125 8.51 -31.30 -0.42
CA PRO A 125 7.12 -30.83 -0.45
C PRO A 125 6.70 -30.09 0.82
N ASP A 126 7.15 -30.54 1.99
CA ASP A 126 6.79 -29.95 3.28
C ASP A 126 7.35 -28.52 3.42
N ASP A 127 8.57 -28.26 2.94
CA ASP A 127 9.18 -26.93 2.97
C ASP A 127 8.39 -25.94 2.09
N ILE A 128 8.03 -26.37 0.88
CA ILE A 128 7.23 -25.56 -0.06
C ILE A 128 5.87 -25.23 0.54
N MET A 129 5.22 -26.23 1.14
CA MET A 129 3.91 -26.06 1.75
C MET A 129 3.96 -25.13 2.98
N ASN A 130 5.00 -25.27 3.80
CA ASN A 130 5.21 -24.39 4.95
C ASN A 130 5.37 -22.93 4.52
N ASP A 131 6.23 -22.64 3.53
CA ASP A 131 6.49 -21.27 3.08
C ASP A 131 5.25 -20.59 2.52
N VAL A 132 4.47 -21.31 1.69
CA VAL A 132 3.20 -20.79 1.17
C VAL A 132 2.21 -20.54 2.31
N ASN A 133 2.10 -21.47 3.27
CA ASN A 133 1.14 -21.34 4.37
C ASN A 133 1.49 -20.17 5.31
N VAL A 134 2.78 -19.93 5.58
CA VAL A 134 3.24 -18.80 6.43
C VAL A 134 2.72 -17.47 5.90
N GLU A 135 2.78 -17.25 4.58
CA GLU A 135 2.27 -16.02 3.98
C GLU A 135 0.74 -16.02 3.86
N LEU A 136 0.11 -17.16 3.56
CA LEU A 136 -1.35 -17.28 3.50
C LEU A 136 -2.02 -17.00 4.84
N ASP A 137 -1.39 -17.40 5.95
CA ASP A 137 -1.91 -17.19 7.30
C ASP A 137 -2.07 -15.71 7.64
N LYS A 138 -1.25 -14.82 7.05
CA LYS A 138 -1.37 -13.36 7.22
C LYS A 138 -2.68 -12.80 6.63
N PHE A 139 -3.34 -13.54 5.74
CA PHE A 139 -4.59 -13.11 5.11
C PHE A 139 -5.84 -13.76 5.71
N LYS A 140 -5.68 -14.72 6.63
CA LYS A 140 -6.81 -15.29 7.34
C LYS A 140 -7.44 -14.19 8.21
N PRO A 141 -8.78 -14.02 8.16
CA PRO A 141 -9.44 -13.12 9.09
C PRO A 141 -9.12 -13.58 10.52
N LEU A 142 -8.71 -12.65 11.38
CA LEU A 142 -8.58 -12.92 12.81
C LEU A 142 -9.91 -13.48 13.28
N VAL A 143 -9.91 -14.73 13.72
CA VAL A 143 -11.10 -15.35 14.31
C VAL A 143 -11.47 -14.50 15.52
N LYS A 144 -12.57 -13.74 15.41
CA LYS A 144 -13.15 -13.06 16.57
C LYS A 144 -13.76 -14.16 17.44
N ASN A 145 -13.03 -14.55 18.49
CA ASN A 145 -13.58 -15.32 19.60
C ASN A 145 -14.65 -14.51 20.34
#